data_AF-A0AAQ3RPK1-F1
#
_entry.id   AF-A0AAQ3RPK1-F1
#
_cell.length_a   1.000
_cell.length_b   1.000
_cell.length_c   1.000
_cell.angle_alpha   90.00
_cell.angle_beta   90.00
_cell.angle_gamma   90.00
#
_symmetry.space_group_name_H-M   'P 1'
#
loop_
_entity.id
_entity.type
_entity.pdbx_description
1 polymer ?
#
loop_
_entity_poly.entity_id
_entity_poly.type
_entity_poly.pdbx_seq_one_letter_code
_entity_poly.pdbx_strand_id
1 'polypeptide(L)'
;MLLKMGMGEAFAMSKIRREDLVKRVVIMAVMAMFVADAADTNDVYSPCLDAKVQKGDGFTFGIAFSDKQVFSPDNGPQLSPCDKRLELTNKGAQVAVFRPKVDEISLLTINRSTLDPGRNGHMVAFAGKKYAARSLPIMFADHSHTITSFTLVLEFQEGTLQNLYWKSFGCDACPKGSSCLNQQDCAVPNTECKKDGEDICNIGIQLTFSGTDRNLDALNSWYEVKNLRQYSLYGLFSDLRDSIIGPYEKLF
;
A
#
# COMPACT_ATOMS: atom_id res chain seq x y z
N MET A 1 5.12 83.32 -3.39
CA MET A 1 4.64 82.06 -4.01
C MET A 1 4.83 80.98 -2.95
N LEU A 2 3.85 80.74 -2.06
CA LEU A 2 2.78 79.70 -2.14
C LEU A 2 3.42 78.29 -2.25
N LEU A 3 3.13 77.24 -1.45
CA LEU A 3 2.10 76.93 -0.45
C LEU A 3 2.49 75.60 0.28
N LYS A 4 2.21 75.54 1.58
CA LYS A 4 1.64 74.46 2.43
C LYS A 4 1.66 72.94 2.07
N MET A 5 1.56 72.17 3.18
CA MET A 5 0.97 70.83 3.40
C MET A 5 1.92 69.62 3.24
N GLY A 6 1.92 68.61 4.11
CA GLY A 6 0.99 68.29 5.17
C GLY A 6 1.51 67.21 6.11
N MET A 7 0.93 67.25 7.31
CA MET A 7 1.02 66.33 8.43
C MET A 7 0.16 65.09 8.13
N GLY A 8 0.70 63.87 8.24
CA GLY A 8 -0.12 62.66 8.21
C GLY A 8 0.61 61.36 7.85
N GLU A 9 0.48 60.37 8.74
CA GLU A 9 0.58 58.91 8.51
C GLU A 9 2.01 58.35 8.32
N ALA A 10 2.47 57.27 8.97
CA ALA A 10 1.77 56.14 9.57
C ALA A 10 2.61 55.50 10.71
N PHE A 11 2.10 55.55 11.94
CA PHE A 11 2.42 54.55 12.97
C PHE A 11 1.09 53.97 13.45
N ALA A 12 0.47 53.16 12.59
CA ALA A 12 -0.69 52.37 12.96
C ALA A 12 -0.21 51.09 13.66
N MET A 13 0.20 51.21 14.93
CA MET A 13 0.25 50.05 15.82
C MET A 13 -1.20 49.72 16.20
N SER A 14 -1.78 48.76 15.47
CA SER A 14 -3.12 48.24 15.73
C SER A 14 -3.21 47.76 17.19
N LYS A 15 -4.02 48.47 17.98
CA LYS A 15 -4.28 48.17 19.39
C LYS A 15 -5.27 47.00 19.43
N ILE A 16 -4.74 45.78 19.37
CA ILE A 16 -5.53 44.55 19.45
C ILE A 16 -6.35 44.61 20.75
N ARG A 17 -7.69 44.60 20.63
CA ARG A 17 -8.57 44.58 21.80
C ARG A 17 -8.33 43.28 22.57
N ARG A 18 -8.31 43.37 23.90
CA ARG A 18 -8.07 42.21 24.80
C ARG A 18 -8.99 41.02 24.49
N GLU A 19 -10.22 41.30 24.06
CA GLU A 19 -11.19 40.29 23.62
C GLU A 19 -10.77 39.55 22.33
N ASP A 20 -10.16 40.24 21.38
CA ASP A 20 -9.63 39.65 20.14
C ASP A 20 -8.38 38.83 20.40
N LEU A 21 -7.54 39.26 21.35
CA LEU A 21 -6.38 38.49 21.81
C LEU A 21 -6.85 37.19 22.47
N VAL A 22 -7.85 37.25 23.35
CA VAL A 22 -8.41 36.07 24.02
C VAL A 22 -9.02 35.11 23.00
N LYS A 23 -9.79 35.60 22.02
CA LYS A 23 -10.34 34.76 20.95
C LYS A 23 -9.24 34.05 20.15
N ARG A 24 -8.19 34.77 19.77
CA ARG A 24 -7.04 34.19 19.04
C ARG A 24 -6.28 33.16 19.87
N VAL A 25 -6.10 33.40 21.17
CA VAL A 25 -5.45 32.45 22.08
C VAL A 25 -6.31 31.20 22.27
N VAL A 26 -7.63 31.35 22.43
CA VAL A 26 -8.56 30.21 22.53
C VAL A 26 -8.55 29.40 21.23
N ILE A 27 -8.61 30.06 20.06
CA ILE A 27 -8.53 29.37 18.76
C ILE A 27 -7.19 28.64 18.61
N MET A 28 -6.06 29.25 18.99
CA MET A 28 -4.76 28.58 18.93
C MET A 28 -4.65 27.42 19.93
N ALA A 29 -5.18 27.55 21.14
CA ALA A 29 -5.20 26.47 22.14
C ALA A 29 -6.08 25.30 21.68
N VAL A 30 -7.23 25.59 21.07
CA VAL A 30 -8.11 24.58 20.48
C VAL A 30 -7.43 23.89 19.29
N MET A 31 -6.76 24.64 18.41
CA MET A 31 -5.97 24.07 17.30
C MET A 31 -4.79 23.22 17.80
N ALA A 32 -4.14 23.60 18.91
CA ALA A 32 -3.06 22.83 19.52
C ALA A 32 -3.55 21.52 20.16
N MET A 33 -4.79 21.48 20.68
CA MET A 33 -5.40 20.25 21.19
C MET A 33 -5.78 19.25 20.09
N PHE A 34 -5.91 19.68 18.84
CA PHE A 34 -6.17 18.81 17.70
C PHE A 34 -4.91 18.23 17.03
N VAL A 35 -3.71 18.54 17.54
CA VAL A 35 -2.47 17.88 17.09
C VAL A 35 -2.26 16.59 17.87
N ALA A 36 -3.24 15.68 17.80
CA ALA A 36 -2.98 14.28 18.09
C ALA A 36 -2.30 13.72 16.83
N ASP A 37 -0.98 13.88 16.76
CA ASP A 37 -0.18 13.09 15.83
C ASP A 37 -0.50 11.64 16.17
N ALA A 38 -1.12 10.90 15.23
CA ALA A 38 -1.35 9.47 15.38
C ALA A 38 0.03 8.79 15.29
N ALA A 39 0.80 8.93 16.36
CA ALA A 39 2.10 8.33 16.48
C ALA A 39 1.93 6.82 16.37
N ASP A 40 2.74 6.20 15.51
CA ASP A 40 2.78 4.76 15.37
C ASP A 40 3.11 4.12 16.73
N THR A 41 2.14 3.42 17.31
CA THR A 41 2.27 2.79 18.63
C THR A 41 2.68 1.32 18.53
N ASN A 42 2.79 0.77 17.32
CA ASN A 42 3.22 -0.60 17.11
C ASN A 42 4.75 -0.64 16.96
N ASP A 43 5.44 -1.38 17.81
CA ASP A 43 6.90 -1.54 17.76
C ASP A 43 7.34 -2.83 17.05
N VAL A 44 6.42 -3.54 16.39
CA VAL A 44 6.71 -4.79 15.69
C VAL A 44 7.15 -4.53 14.24
N TYR A 45 8.44 -4.72 13.98
CA TYR A 45 9.08 -4.54 12.67
C TYR A 45 9.39 -5.84 11.92
N SER A 46 9.04 -7.00 12.50
CA SER A 46 9.24 -8.29 11.85
C SER A 46 7.89 -8.85 11.39
N PRO A 47 7.77 -9.32 10.13
CA PRO A 47 6.53 -9.92 9.64
C PRO A 47 6.21 -11.25 10.35
N CYS A 48 7.19 -11.88 11.01
CA CYS A 48 7.02 -13.15 11.71
C CYS A 48 6.79 -13.01 13.21
N LEU A 49 6.39 -11.83 13.67
CA LEU A 49 5.97 -11.58 15.05
C LEU A 49 4.50 -11.16 15.07
N ASP A 50 3.80 -11.52 16.15
CA ASP A 50 2.41 -11.13 16.35
C ASP A 50 2.34 -9.65 16.77
N ALA A 51 1.44 -8.89 16.16
CA ALA A 51 1.19 -7.48 16.46
C ALA A 51 -0.29 -7.24 16.72
N LYS A 52 -0.59 -6.26 17.58
CA LYS A 52 -1.96 -5.79 17.83
C LYS A 52 -2.02 -4.28 17.57
N VAL A 53 -2.66 -3.91 16.47
CA VAL A 53 -2.58 -2.56 15.90
C VAL A 53 -3.86 -1.75 16.11
N GLN A 54 -3.71 -0.43 16.14
CA GLN A 54 -4.80 0.52 15.95
C GLN A 54 -4.72 1.20 14.59
N LYS A 55 -5.80 1.89 14.20
CA LYS A 55 -5.80 2.75 13.01
C LYS A 55 -4.65 3.76 13.08
N GLY A 56 -3.93 3.93 11.97
CA GLY A 56 -2.76 4.80 11.86
C GLY A 56 -1.42 4.18 12.30
N ASP A 57 -1.41 3.05 13.01
CA ASP A 57 -0.15 2.33 13.32
C ASP A 57 0.51 1.80 12.05
N GLY A 58 1.82 1.62 12.07
CA GLY A 58 2.54 0.88 11.03
C GLY A 58 2.35 -0.62 11.25
N PHE A 59 1.90 -1.37 10.24
CA PHE A 59 1.76 -2.82 10.32
C PHE A 59 2.74 -3.54 9.42
N THR A 60 3.62 -4.37 10.01
CA THR A 60 4.63 -5.11 9.25
C THR A 60 4.08 -6.42 8.70
N PHE A 61 4.18 -6.61 7.39
CA PHE A 61 3.90 -7.89 6.74
C PHE A 61 4.90 -8.17 5.62
N GLY A 62 4.99 -9.43 5.21
CA GLY A 62 5.88 -9.86 4.15
C GLY A 62 5.13 -10.40 2.94
N ILE A 63 5.79 -10.36 1.78
CA ILE A 63 5.39 -11.05 0.57
C ILE A 63 6.57 -11.92 0.14
N ALA A 64 6.35 -13.24 0.10
CA ALA A 64 7.35 -14.21 -0.35
C ALA A 64 7.08 -14.59 -1.81
N PHE A 65 8.14 -14.65 -2.62
CA PHE A 65 8.11 -14.97 -4.04
C PHE A 65 8.89 -16.26 -4.29
N SER A 66 8.25 -17.23 -4.93
CA SER A 66 8.88 -18.51 -5.30
C SER A 66 7.96 -19.31 -6.24
N ASP A 67 8.37 -20.51 -6.60
CA ASP A 67 7.48 -21.48 -7.24
C ASP A 67 6.39 -21.94 -6.27
N LYS A 68 5.19 -22.22 -6.80
CA LYS A 68 4.03 -22.67 -5.99
C LYS A 68 4.34 -23.84 -5.04
N GLN A 69 5.17 -24.78 -5.51
CA GLN A 69 5.52 -26.00 -4.77
C GLN A 69 6.34 -25.71 -3.52
N VAL A 70 7.08 -24.59 -3.48
CA VAL A 70 7.88 -24.21 -2.33
C VAL A 70 7.00 -23.96 -1.11
N PHE A 71 5.81 -23.35 -1.30
CA PHE A 71 4.88 -23.02 -0.20
C PHE A 71 4.08 -24.22 0.33
N SER A 72 4.06 -25.34 -0.40
CA SER A 72 3.32 -26.56 -0.07
C SER A 72 4.24 -27.79 -0.21
N PRO A 73 5.20 -27.97 0.73
CA PRO A 73 6.15 -29.08 0.67
C PRO A 73 5.43 -30.44 0.68
N ASP A 74 5.90 -31.35 -0.17
CA ASP A 74 5.44 -32.75 -0.27
C ASP A 74 3.93 -32.94 -0.51
N ASN A 75 3.30 -32.01 -1.26
CA ASN A 75 1.84 -31.94 -1.44
C ASN A 75 1.07 -31.82 -0.11
N GLY A 76 1.73 -31.36 0.95
CA GLY A 76 1.15 -31.09 2.25
C GLY A 76 0.37 -29.77 2.30
N PRO A 77 -0.11 -29.38 3.50
CA PRO A 77 -0.79 -28.11 3.67
C PRO A 77 0.18 -26.95 3.38
N GLN A 78 -0.36 -25.87 2.81
CA GLN A 78 0.40 -24.64 2.61
C GLN A 78 0.91 -24.13 3.97
N LEU A 79 2.21 -23.93 4.10
CA LEU A 79 2.82 -23.38 5.31
C LEU A 79 2.97 -21.86 5.23
N SER A 80 3.04 -21.21 6.39
CA SER A 80 3.38 -19.79 6.44
C SER A 80 4.86 -19.60 6.06
N PRO A 81 5.22 -18.57 5.28
CA PRO A 81 6.60 -18.16 5.03
C PRO A 81 7.48 -17.96 6.27
N CYS A 82 6.88 -17.80 7.45
CA CYS A 82 7.60 -17.77 8.74
C CYS A 82 7.99 -19.15 9.29
N ASP A 83 7.50 -20.22 8.67
CA ASP A 83 7.78 -21.61 9.06
C ASP A 83 9.15 -22.03 8.54
N LYS A 84 10.05 -22.39 9.47
CA LYS A 84 11.42 -22.80 9.15
C LYS A 84 11.50 -24.02 8.24
N ARG A 85 10.48 -24.89 8.25
CA ARG A 85 10.42 -26.10 7.40
C ARG A 85 10.35 -25.78 5.90
N LEU A 86 9.94 -24.56 5.53
CA LEU A 86 9.94 -24.14 4.14
C LEU A 86 11.35 -23.95 3.60
N GLU A 87 12.29 -23.56 4.47
CA GLU A 87 13.67 -23.21 4.11
C GLU A 87 13.74 -22.25 2.91
N LEU A 88 12.89 -21.21 2.92
CA LEU A 88 12.68 -20.29 1.79
C LEU A 88 13.99 -19.76 1.19
N THR A 89 14.91 -19.31 2.04
CA THR A 89 16.23 -18.80 1.61
C THR A 89 17.06 -19.86 0.90
N ASN A 90 17.06 -21.11 1.38
CA ASN A 90 17.82 -22.20 0.77
C ASN A 90 17.23 -22.60 -0.59
N LYS A 91 15.93 -22.37 -0.80
CA LYS A 91 15.21 -22.66 -2.05
C LYS A 91 15.16 -21.46 -3.00
N GLY A 92 15.96 -20.42 -2.75
CA GLY A 92 16.05 -19.25 -3.62
C GLY A 92 14.80 -18.36 -3.61
N ALA A 93 13.90 -18.53 -2.64
CA ALA A 93 12.73 -17.67 -2.51
C ALA A 93 13.15 -16.27 -2.06
N GLN A 94 12.50 -15.27 -2.62
CA GLN A 94 12.73 -13.86 -2.29
C GLN A 94 11.62 -13.36 -1.38
N VAL A 95 11.94 -12.39 -0.52
CA VAL A 95 10.97 -11.82 0.42
C VAL A 95 11.06 -10.30 0.39
N ALA A 96 9.92 -9.64 0.18
CA ALA A 96 9.77 -8.21 0.39
C ALA A 96 8.99 -7.97 1.69
N VAL A 97 9.39 -6.98 2.47
CA VAL A 97 8.74 -6.60 3.73
C VAL A 97 8.24 -5.18 3.63
N PHE A 98 6.98 -4.98 4.01
CA PHE A 98 6.31 -3.69 3.96
C PHE A 98 5.77 -3.32 5.34
N ARG A 99 5.69 -2.01 5.60
CA ARG A 99 5.15 -1.46 6.84
C ARG A 99 4.23 -0.25 6.59
N PRO A 100 3.10 -0.45 5.89
CA PRO A 100 2.09 0.58 5.64
C PRO A 100 1.38 1.00 6.93
N LYS A 101 0.75 2.18 6.89
CA LYS A 101 -0.17 2.62 7.94
C LYS A 101 -1.51 1.89 7.84
N VAL A 102 -2.03 1.44 8.97
CA VAL A 102 -3.30 0.72 9.06
C VAL A 102 -4.46 1.65 8.71
N ASP A 103 -5.32 1.16 7.83
CA ASP A 103 -6.48 1.85 7.25
C ASP A 103 -6.15 3.04 6.32
N GLU A 104 -4.92 3.09 5.80
CA GLU A 104 -4.52 4.00 4.74
C GLU A 104 -4.35 3.24 3.43
N ILE A 105 -5.10 3.62 2.38
CA ILE A 105 -4.98 3.01 1.05
C ILE A 105 -3.55 3.27 0.54
N SER A 106 -2.80 2.20 0.35
CA SER A 106 -1.39 2.27 -0.08
C SER A 106 -1.19 1.54 -1.40
N LEU A 107 -0.26 2.02 -2.23
CA LEU A 107 0.19 1.29 -3.42
C LEU A 107 1.64 0.85 -3.21
N LEU A 108 1.85 -0.46 -3.07
CA LEU A 108 3.17 -1.05 -2.94
C LEU A 108 3.72 -1.33 -4.33
N THR A 109 5.00 -1.03 -4.55
CA THR A 109 5.67 -1.31 -5.81
C THR A 109 6.85 -2.25 -5.56
N ILE A 110 6.89 -3.35 -6.31
CA ILE A 110 7.99 -4.31 -6.29
C ILE A 110 8.65 -4.30 -7.65
N ASN A 111 9.96 -4.12 -7.65
CA ASN A 111 10.74 -4.16 -8.88
C ASN A 111 10.88 -5.62 -9.35
N ARG A 112 10.43 -5.93 -10.55
CA ARG A 112 10.52 -7.30 -11.08
C ARG A 112 11.95 -7.71 -11.37
N SER A 113 12.85 -6.79 -11.71
CA SER A 113 14.25 -7.11 -11.97
C SER A 113 14.97 -7.73 -10.77
N THR A 114 14.48 -7.51 -9.55
CA THR A 114 15.02 -8.17 -8.35
C THR A 114 14.54 -9.60 -8.23
N LEU A 115 13.36 -9.91 -8.78
CA LEU A 115 12.77 -11.24 -8.78
C LEU A 115 13.45 -12.07 -9.88
N ASP A 116 13.86 -13.30 -9.57
CA ASP A 116 14.10 -14.31 -10.61
C ASP A 116 12.74 -15.00 -10.82
N PRO A 117 11.96 -14.60 -11.85
CA PRO A 117 10.59 -15.08 -11.98
C PRO A 117 10.51 -16.59 -12.23
N GLY A 118 11.64 -17.27 -12.49
CA GLY A 118 11.63 -18.68 -12.88
C GLY A 118 10.63 -18.90 -14.02
N ARG A 119 10.13 -20.12 -14.17
CA ARG A 119 9.16 -20.44 -15.22
C ARG A 119 7.72 -20.03 -14.86
N ASN A 120 7.37 -20.02 -13.56
CA ASN A 120 6.04 -19.72 -13.02
C ASN A 120 6.10 -19.10 -11.59
N GLY A 121 6.33 -17.80 -11.52
CA GLY A 121 6.42 -17.06 -10.26
C GLY A 121 5.09 -16.98 -9.52
N HIS A 122 5.08 -17.40 -8.25
CA HIS A 122 3.97 -17.23 -7.32
C HIS A 122 4.37 -16.36 -6.13
N MET A 123 3.40 -15.68 -5.54
CA MET A 123 3.60 -14.91 -4.32
C MET A 123 2.58 -15.23 -3.23
N VAL A 124 3.04 -15.13 -1.99
CA VAL A 124 2.24 -15.35 -0.78
C VAL A 124 2.48 -14.19 0.18
N ALA A 125 1.42 -13.46 0.54
CA ALA A 125 1.46 -12.49 1.62
C ALA A 125 1.37 -13.21 2.97
N PHE A 126 2.09 -12.74 3.98
CA PHE A 126 2.10 -13.36 5.31
C PHE A 126 2.40 -12.36 6.42
N ALA A 127 1.84 -12.63 7.60
CA ALA A 127 2.28 -12.01 8.84
C ALA A 127 1.91 -12.83 10.08
N GLY A 128 2.57 -12.55 11.20
CA GLY A 128 2.31 -13.16 12.50
C GLY A 128 3.00 -14.52 12.68
N LYS A 129 3.02 -14.96 13.93
CA LYS A 129 3.62 -16.23 14.37
C LYS A 129 2.58 -17.20 14.88
N LYS A 130 1.71 -16.76 15.79
CA LYS A 130 0.71 -17.61 16.45
C LYS A 130 -0.41 -18.00 15.49
N TYR A 131 -0.98 -17.00 14.82
CA TYR A 131 -2.02 -17.22 13.81
C TYR A 131 -1.43 -17.56 12.44
N ALA A 132 -0.19 -17.12 12.19
CA ALA A 132 0.57 -17.38 10.96
C ALA A 132 -0.30 -17.10 9.71
N ALA A 133 -0.96 -15.94 9.72
CA ALA A 133 -1.88 -15.50 8.69
C ALA A 133 -1.13 -15.43 7.36
N ARG A 134 -1.75 -16.01 6.33
CA ARG A 134 -1.16 -16.10 4.99
C ARG A 134 -2.25 -16.09 3.94
N SER A 135 -1.92 -15.52 2.79
CA SER A 135 -2.78 -15.60 1.61
C SER A 135 -2.63 -16.96 0.93
N LEU A 136 -3.57 -17.30 0.06
CA LEU A 136 -3.33 -18.34 -0.94
C LEU A 136 -2.21 -17.89 -1.90
N PRO A 137 -1.45 -18.81 -2.51
CA PRO A 137 -0.46 -18.48 -3.53
C PRO A 137 -1.18 -17.97 -4.77
N ILE A 138 -0.77 -16.81 -5.26
CA ILE A 138 -1.25 -16.23 -6.52
C ILE A 138 -0.10 -16.16 -7.52
N MET A 139 -0.38 -16.48 -8.78
CA MET A 139 0.58 -16.36 -9.86
C MET A 139 0.79 -14.88 -10.18
N PHE A 140 2.05 -14.46 -10.35
CA PHE A 140 2.36 -13.11 -10.84
C PHE A 140 3.11 -13.10 -12.16
N ALA A 141 3.74 -14.22 -12.53
CA ALA A 141 4.38 -14.36 -13.83
C ALA A 141 4.36 -15.82 -14.28
N ASP A 142 4.22 -16.02 -15.59
CA ASP A 142 4.47 -17.28 -16.27
C ASP A 142 5.46 -17.08 -17.42
N HIS A 143 5.63 -18.08 -18.29
CA HIS A 143 6.49 -18.01 -19.47
C HIS A 143 6.16 -16.89 -20.47
N SER A 144 4.91 -16.50 -20.53
CA SER A 144 4.33 -15.67 -21.57
C SER A 144 3.86 -14.31 -21.07
N HIS A 145 3.40 -14.22 -19.82
CA HIS A 145 2.74 -13.04 -19.27
C HIS A 145 3.18 -12.75 -17.83
N THR A 146 3.08 -11.48 -17.47
CA THR A 146 3.28 -10.97 -16.10
C THR A 146 2.06 -10.16 -15.69
N ILE A 147 1.49 -10.47 -14.54
CA ILE A 147 0.42 -9.70 -13.91
C ILE A 147 1.09 -8.59 -13.09
N THR A 148 0.78 -7.34 -13.41
CA THR A 148 1.45 -6.16 -12.83
C THR A 148 0.59 -5.44 -11.79
N SER A 149 -0.66 -5.85 -11.60
CA SER A 149 -1.60 -5.16 -10.70
C SER A 149 -2.35 -6.16 -9.84
N PHE A 150 -2.25 -5.99 -8.53
CA PHE A 150 -2.94 -6.80 -7.55
C PHE A 150 -3.64 -5.93 -6.52
N THR A 151 -4.57 -6.53 -5.80
CA THR A 151 -5.10 -5.93 -4.59
C THR A 151 -5.06 -6.93 -3.46
N LEU A 152 -4.50 -6.49 -2.34
CA LEU A 152 -4.37 -7.26 -1.13
C LEU A 152 -5.24 -6.61 -0.05
N VAL A 153 -6.07 -7.42 0.58
CA VAL A 153 -6.90 -7.00 1.70
C VAL A 153 -6.38 -7.67 2.97
N LEU A 154 -6.11 -6.86 3.99
CA LEU A 154 -5.76 -7.31 5.33
C LEU A 154 -7.02 -7.24 6.20
N GLU A 155 -7.44 -8.36 6.74
CA GLU A 155 -8.59 -8.45 7.63
C GLU A 155 -8.13 -8.56 9.07
N PHE A 156 -8.51 -7.57 9.87
CA PHE A 156 -8.21 -7.50 11.28
C PHE A 156 -9.46 -7.78 12.12
N GLN A 157 -9.26 -8.49 13.22
CA GLN A 157 -10.27 -8.64 14.26
C GLN A 157 -9.67 -8.16 15.57
N GLU A 158 -10.27 -7.12 16.15
CA GLU A 158 -9.81 -6.49 17.39
C GLU A 158 -8.31 -6.13 17.32
N GLY A 159 -7.84 -5.64 16.17
CA GLY A 159 -6.45 -5.24 15.94
C GLY A 159 -5.47 -6.38 15.67
N THR A 160 -5.94 -7.63 15.60
CA THR A 160 -5.12 -8.80 15.25
C THR A 160 -5.43 -9.25 13.84
N LEU A 161 -4.41 -9.37 12.98
CA LEU A 161 -4.57 -9.87 11.61
C LEU A 161 -5.10 -11.31 11.63
N GLN A 162 -6.24 -11.53 10.98
CA GLN A 162 -6.86 -12.85 10.83
C GLN A 162 -6.56 -13.44 9.45
N ASN A 163 -6.80 -12.66 8.39
CA ASN A 163 -6.71 -13.14 7.02
C ASN A 163 -6.02 -12.15 6.09
N LEU A 164 -5.43 -12.71 5.04
CA LEU A 164 -4.85 -12.00 3.90
C LEU A 164 -5.48 -12.59 2.65
N TYR A 165 -6.11 -11.78 1.83
CA TYR A 165 -6.72 -12.29 0.59
C TYR A 165 -6.46 -11.36 -0.59
N TRP A 166 -6.10 -12.00 -1.70
CA TRP A 166 -5.98 -11.35 -2.99
C TRP A 166 -7.37 -11.15 -3.58
N LYS A 167 -7.61 -9.96 -4.12
CA LYS A 167 -8.83 -9.62 -4.83
C LYS A 167 -8.48 -9.26 -6.26
N SER A 168 -9.11 -9.99 -7.17
CA SER A 168 -9.16 -9.66 -8.58
C SER A 168 -10.43 -8.87 -8.87
N PHE A 169 -10.36 -7.98 -9.86
CA PHE A 169 -11.46 -7.08 -10.22
C PHE A 169 -11.90 -7.24 -11.67
N GLY A 170 -11.47 -8.31 -12.33
CA GLY A 170 -11.76 -8.53 -13.74
C GLY A 170 -10.95 -7.61 -14.65
N CYS A 171 -11.24 -7.73 -15.94
CA CYS A 171 -10.44 -7.14 -17.00
C CYS A 171 -11.05 -5.90 -17.66
N ASP A 172 -12.15 -5.38 -17.11
CA ASP A 172 -12.95 -4.32 -17.73
C ASP A 172 -12.18 -3.02 -17.96
N ALA A 173 -11.06 -2.83 -17.26
CA ALA A 173 -10.23 -1.63 -17.34
C ALA A 173 -8.74 -1.95 -17.58
N CYS A 174 -8.41 -3.09 -18.19
CA CYS A 174 -7.02 -3.45 -18.46
C CYS A 174 -6.27 -2.37 -19.26
N PRO A 175 -5.04 -1.98 -18.86
CA PRO A 175 -4.22 -1.04 -19.61
C PRO A 175 -4.01 -1.47 -21.07
N LYS A 176 -3.85 -0.52 -21.98
CA LYS A 176 -3.52 -0.81 -23.38
C LYS A 176 -2.22 -1.63 -23.46
N GLY A 177 -2.21 -2.71 -24.24
CA GLY A 177 -1.10 -3.66 -24.33
C GLY A 177 -1.18 -4.84 -23.35
N SER A 178 -2.08 -4.79 -22.35
CA SER A 178 -2.34 -5.94 -21.49
C SER A 178 -3.43 -6.85 -22.04
N SER A 179 -3.23 -8.15 -21.83
CA SER A 179 -4.16 -9.23 -22.13
C SER A 179 -4.92 -9.64 -20.88
N CYS A 180 -6.16 -10.08 -21.04
CA CYS A 180 -6.96 -10.57 -19.93
C CYS A 180 -6.76 -12.07 -19.74
N LEU A 181 -6.11 -12.47 -18.64
CA LEU A 181 -5.95 -13.87 -18.27
C LEU A 181 -7.15 -14.35 -17.46
N ASN A 182 -7.73 -15.47 -17.89
CA ASN A 182 -8.81 -16.17 -17.18
C ASN A 182 -10.04 -15.28 -16.83
N GLN A 183 -10.26 -14.20 -17.58
CA GLN A 183 -11.34 -13.22 -17.31
C GLN A 183 -11.22 -12.53 -15.94
N GLN A 184 -10.04 -12.60 -15.31
CA GLN A 184 -9.82 -12.10 -13.95
C GLN A 184 -8.71 -11.06 -13.93
N ASP A 185 -7.54 -11.36 -14.51
CA ASP A 185 -6.34 -10.57 -14.26
C ASP A 185 -5.76 -9.96 -15.54
N CYS A 186 -5.41 -8.67 -15.46
CA CYS A 186 -4.70 -7.99 -16.53
C CYS A 186 -3.23 -8.39 -16.50
N ALA A 187 -2.74 -8.97 -17.60
CA ALA A 187 -1.37 -9.42 -17.72
C ALA A 187 -0.70 -8.86 -18.96
N VAL A 188 0.52 -8.37 -18.78
CA VAL A 188 1.36 -7.83 -19.84
C VAL A 188 2.20 -8.96 -20.43
N PRO A 189 2.28 -9.10 -21.76
CA PRO A 189 3.18 -10.07 -22.36
C PRO A 189 4.64 -9.84 -21.91
N ASN A 190 5.36 -10.90 -21.59
CA ASN A 190 6.75 -10.81 -21.11
C ASN A 190 7.69 -10.14 -22.12
N THR A 191 7.35 -10.19 -23.41
CA THR A 191 8.07 -9.48 -24.48
C THR A 191 7.96 -7.97 -24.38
N GLU A 192 6.83 -7.47 -23.87
CA GLU A 192 6.61 -6.03 -23.63
C GLU A 192 7.20 -5.57 -22.30
N CYS A 193 7.44 -6.51 -21.38
CA CYS A 193 8.09 -6.22 -20.10
C CYS A 193 9.61 -6.00 -20.20
N LYS A 194 10.23 -6.21 -21.36
CA LYS A 194 11.66 -5.99 -21.57
C LYS A 194 11.88 -4.85 -22.55
N LYS A 195 12.47 -3.76 -22.06
CA LYS A 195 12.85 -2.61 -22.88
C LYS A 195 14.32 -2.30 -22.61
N ASP A 196 15.13 -2.28 -23.66
CA ASP A 196 16.58 -2.00 -23.59
C ASP A 196 17.38 -2.89 -22.62
N GLY A 197 16.88 -4.11 -22.34
CA GLY A 197 17.49 -5.07 -21.42
C GLY A 197 17.05 -4.93 -19.96
N GLU A 198 16.22 -3.93 -19.64
CA GLU A 198 15.64 -3.71 -18.32
C GLU A 198 14.21 -4.26 -18.23
N ASP A 199 13.85 -4.79 -17.05
CA ASP A 199 12.49 -5.26 -16.77
C ASP A 199 11.63 -4.10 -16.26
N ILE A 200 10.68 -3.66 -17.08
CA ILE A 200 9.84 -2.50 -16.80
C ILE A 200 8.49 -2.87 -16.15
N CYS A 201 8.19 -4.17 -16.02
CA CYS A 201 6.94 -4.67 -15.46
C CYS A 201 7.01 -4.75 -13.94
N ASN A 202 7.05 -3.59 -13.28
CA ASN A 202 6.92 -3.49 -11.83
C ASN A 202 5.55 -4.03 -11.37
N ILE A 203 5.55 -4.71 -10.23
CA ILE A 203 4.33 -5.24 -9.62
C ILE A 203 3.78 -4.19 -8.67
N GLY A 204 2.59 -3.68 -8.98
CA GLY A 204 1.80 -2.81 -8.13
C GLY A 204 0.81 -3.60 -7.29
N ILE A 205 0.80 -3.39 -5.98
CA ILE A 205 -0.15 -4.03 -5.05
C ILE A 205 -0.91 -2.93 -4.31
N GLN A 206 -2.18 -2.78 -4.63
CA GLN A 206 -3.08 -1.91 -3.88
C GLN A 206 -3.44 -2.60 -2.55
N LEU A 207 -3.12 -1.94 -1.45
CA LEU A 207 -3.36 -2.44 -0.11
C LEU A 207 -4.60 -1.80 0.49
N THR A 208 -5.42 -2.62 1.15
CA THR A 208 -6.64 -2.19 1.83
C THR A 208 -6.84 -2.96 3.11
N PHE A 209 -7.64 -2.39 4.01
CA PHE A 209 -7.89 -2.93 5.34
C PHE A 209 -9.40 -3.11 5.56
N SER A 210 -9.74 -4.11 6.37
CA SER A 210 -11.11 -4.43 6.76
C SER A 210 -11.16 -4.97 8.19
N GLY A 211 -12.35 -4.91 8.79
CA GLY A 211 -12.61 -5.42 10.14
C GLY A 211 -12.43 -4.34 11.21
N THR A 212 -11.80 -4.69 12.34
CA THR A 212 -11.66 -3.78 13.49
C THR A 212 -10.25 -3.74 14.06
N ASP A 213 -9.89 -2.58 14.60
CA ASP A 213 -8.62 -2.33 15.27
C ASP A 213 -8.66 -2.72 16.77
N ARG A 214 -7.57 -2.53 17.51
CA ARG A 214 -7.49 -2.92 18.93
C ARG A 214 -8.43 -2.14 19.85
N ASN A 215 -8.88 -0.97 19.42
CA ASN A 215 -9.83 -0.10 20.11
C ASN A 215 -11.28 -0.36 19.66
N LEU A 216 -11.47 -1.36 18.78
CA LEU A 216 -12.74 -1.72 18.14
C LEU A 216 -13.23 -0.70 17.10
N ASP A 217 -12.35 0.20 16.66
CA ASP A 217 -12.64 1.12 15.57
C ASP A 217 -12.64 0.36 14.24
N ALA A 218 -13.61 0.68 13.38
CA ALA A 218 -13.77 0.02 12.09
C ALA A 218 -12.69 0.44 11.08
N LEU A 219 -12.11 -0.54 10.40
CA LEU A 219 -11.20 -0.34 9.26
C LEU A 219 -12.03 -0.36 7.97
N ASN A 220 -12.01 0.75 7.22
CA ASN A 220 -12.96 1.00 6.13
C ASN A 220 -12.33 1.17 4.75
N SER A 221 -11.01 1.24 4.65
CA SER A 221 -10.30 1.46 3.38
C SER A 221 -10.67 0.46 2.27
N TRP A 222 -11.03 -0.78 2.60
CA TRP A 222 -11.57 -1.73 1.61
C TRP A 222 -12.89 -1.26 0.96
N TYR A 223 -13.81 -0.71 1.75
CA TYR A 223 -15.08 -0.19 1.25
C TYR A 223 -14.90 1.11 0.47
N GLU A 224 -13.91 1.92 0.86
CA GLU A 224 -13.53 3.13 0.12
C GLU A 224 -13.00 2.80 -1.27
N VAL A 225 -12.19 1.75 -1.44
CA VAL A 225 -11.72 1.32 -2.76
C VAL A 225 -12.87 0.84 -3.66
N LYS A 226 -13.86 0.14 -3.10
CA LYS A 226 -15.07 -0.25 -3.85
C LYS A 226 -15.80 0.98 -4.37
N ASN A 227 -15.93 2.03 -3.55
CA ASN A 227 -16.61 3.27 -3.92
C ASN A 227 -15.78 4.10 -4.92
N LEU A 228 -14.46 4.22 -4.74
CA LEU A 228 -13.55 4.91 -5.68
C LEU A 228 -13.62 4.30 -7.08
N ARG A 229 -13.81 2.98 -7.17
CA ARG A 229 -13.98 2.27 -8.45
C ARG A 229 -15.38 2.39 -9.03
N GLN A 230 -16.43 2.44 -8.20
CA GLN A 230 -17.81 2.64 -8.67
C GLN A 230 -17.99 3.99 -9.38
N TYR A 231 -17.19 5.00 -9.04
CA TYR A 231 -17.19 6.32 -9.71
C TYR A 231 -16.18 6.44 -10.87
N SER A 232 -15.63 5.33 -11.39
CA SER A 232 -14.63 5.33 -12.49
C SER A 232 -13.36 6.17 -12.23
N LEU A 233 -13.01 6.44 -10.96
CA LEU A 233 -11.72 7.06 -10.62
C LEU A 233 -10.54 6.11 -10.86
N TYR A 234 -10.78 4.91 -11.38
CA TYR A 234 -9.77 4.05 -12.00
C TYR A 234 -8.94 4.82 -13.02
N GLY A 235 -9.57 5.68 -13.84
CA GLY A 235 -8.87 6.58 -14.75
C GLY A 235 -7.89 7.49 -14.01
N LEU A 236 -8.31 8.13 -12.92
CA LEU A 236 -7.43 8.99 -12.12
C LEU A 236 -6.32 8.24 -11.40
N PHE A 237 -6.54 7.00 -10.94
CA PHE A 237 -5.47 6.18 -10.34
C PHE A 237 -4.50 5.61 -11.39
N SER A 238 -5.01 5.26 -12.58
CA SER A 238 -4.19 4.88 -13.73
C SER A 238 -3.40 6.08 -14.25
N ASP A 239 -4.02 7.26 -14.32
CA ASP A 239 -3.39 8.52 -14.73
C ASP A 239 -2.42 9.01 -13.66
N LEU A 240 -2.70 8.82 -12.36
CA LEU A 240 -1.75 9.08 -11.27
C LEU A 240 -0.58 8.11 -11.34
N ARG A 241 -0.81 6.82 -11.59
CA ARG A 241 0.26 5.85 -11.84
C ARG A 241 1.09 6.29 -13.04
N ASP A 242 0.46 6.59 -14.17
CA ASP A 242 1.15 6.99 -15.41
C ASP A 242 1.81 8.39 -15.28
N SER A 243 1.30 9.27 -14.40
CA SER A 243 1.86 10.61 -14.10
C SER A 243 2.91 10.60 -12.99
N ILE A 244 2.91 9.61 -12.09
CA ILE A 244 3.95 9.40 -11.08
C ILE A 244 5.09 8.56 -11.66
N ILE A 245 4.80 7.60 -12.54
CA ILE A 245 5.79 6.72 -13.19
C ILE A 245 6.32 7.34 -14.49
N GLY A 246 5.47 8.01 -15.28
CA GLY A 246 5.84 8.60 -16.58
C GLY A 246 6.93 9.68 -16.57
N PRO A 247 7.14 10.48 -15.50
CA PRO A 247 8.26 11.42 -15.42
C PRO A 247 9.60 10.72 -15.15
N TYR A 248 9.61 9.52 -14.56
CA TYR A 248 10.84 8.77 -14.36
C TYR A 248 11.35 8.12 -15.66
N GLU A 249 10.48 7.89 -16.65
CA GLU A 249 10.88 7.49 -18.03
C GLU A 249 11.49 8.62 -18.87
N LYS A 250 11.54 9.87 -18.36
CA LYS A 250 12.12 11.02 -19.10
C LYS A 250 13.41 11.57 -18.48
N LEU A 251 13.89 10.96 -17.41
CA LEU A 251 15.13 11.37 -16.73
C LEU A 251 16.31 10.43 -16.94
N PHE A 252 16.16 9.37 -17.74
CA PHE A 252 17.24 8.52 -18.22
C PHE A 252 17.01 8.14 -19.69
#